data_AF-A0A6N9UBT0-F1
#
_entry.id   AF-A0A6N9UBT0-F1
#
_cell.length_a   1.000
_cell.length_b   1.000
_cell.length_c   1.000
_cell.angle_alpha   90.00
_cell.angle_beta   90.00
_cell.angle_gamma   90.00
#
_symmetry.space_group_name_H-M   'P 1'
#
loop_
_entity.id
_entity.type
_entity.pdbx_description
1 polymer ?
#
loop_
_entity_poly.entity_id
_entity_poly.type
_entity_poly.pdbx_seq_one_letter_code
_entity_poly.pdbx_strand_id
1 'polypeptide(L)'
;MAVKKDPAARRAREAARRAAAAERIGPQPVRPPRPRTLYAMRPPGLYYEDWHMPKGDDDQIIRKIAEEFGPDSGEAKTMRLILDYREVYGPHVPLGAAGHLDAILDHTELAATLTEPLGCPPDDARETLHSLHAQGLLLVADDGSLWTTIPPGTPLSTPGKGWSFVEKKVDAPTD
;
A
#
# COMPACT_ATOMS: atom_id res chain seq x y z
N MET A 1 36.69 -15.84 -44.74
CA MET A 1 36.89 -14.79 -43.70
C MET A 1 35.55 -14.13 -43.43
N ALA A 2 35.04 -14.19 -42.19
CA ALA A 2 33.72 -13.64 -41.85
C ALA A 2 33.80 -12.12 -41.67
N VAL A 3 32.98 -11.38 -42.42
CA VAL A 3 32.85 -9.92 -42.32
C VAL A 3 32.29 -9.58 -40.94
N LYS A 4 33.13 -9.04 -40.05
CA LYS A 4 32.70 -8.53 -38.74
C LYS A 4 31.68 -7.41 -38.98
N LYS A 5 30.40 -7.68 -38.69
CA LYS A 5 29.33 -6.68 -38.73
C LYS A 5 29.67 -5.57 -37.74
N ASP A 6 29.85 -4.35 -38.26
CA ASP A 6 30.18 -3.17 -37.49
C ASP A 6 29.04 -2.85 -36.49
N PRO A 7 29.30 -2.93 -35.16
CA PRO A 7 28.31 -2.65 -34.14
C PRO A 7 27.85 -1.18 -34.12
N ALA A 8 28.66 -0.23 -34.62
CA ALA A 8 28.26 1.18 -34.75
C ALA A 8 27.20 1.35 -35.83
N ALA A 9 27.38 0.71 -36.98
CA ALA A 9 26.40 0.70 -38.07
C ALA A 9 25.05 0.07 -37.64
N ARG A 10 25.08 -0.94 -36.77
CA ARG A 10 23.87 -1.55 -36.20
C ARG A 10 23.13 -0.58 -35.27
N ARG A 11 23.85 0.09 -34.37
CA ARG A 11 23.25 1.08 -33.44
C ARG A 11 22.65 2.27 -34.19
N ALA A 12 23.34 2.76 -35.23
CA ALA A 12 22.83 3.87 -36.06
C ALA A 12 21.52 3.51 -36.77
N ARG A 13 21.42 2.29 -37.32
CA ARG A 13 20.17 1.80 -37.95
C ARG A 13 19.04 1.63 -36.95
N GLU A 14 19.34 1.18 -35.74
CA GLU A 14 18.34 1.02 -34.69
C GLU A 14 17.85 2.36 -34.15
N ALA A 15 18.76 3.34 -33.99
CA ALA A 15 18.42 4.71 -33.63
C ALA A 15 17.54 5.37 -34.70
N ALA A 16 17.89 5.23 -35.98
CA ALA A 16 17.09 5.75 -37.10
C ALA A 16 15.68 5.12 -37.15
N ARG A 17 15.57 3.81 -36.88
CA ARG A 17 14.26 3.14 -36.78
C ARG A 17 13.43 3.66 -35.61
N ARG A 18 14.05 3.91 -34.45
CA ARG A 18 13.34 4.48 -33.29
C ARG A 18 12.90 5.92 -33.52
N ALA A 19 13.73 6.74 -34.17
CA ALA A 19 13.38 8.11 -34.54
C ALA A 19 12.20 8.15 -35.53
N ALA A 20 12.25 7.34 -36.60
CA ALA A 20 11.15 7.25 -37.56
C ALA A 20 9.86 6.67 -36.95
N ALA A 21 9.97 5.79 -35.94
CA ALA A 21 8.81 5.30 -35.19
C ALA A 21 8.24 6.37 -34.25
N ALA A 22 9.10 7.17 -33.61
CA ALA A 22 8.68 8.28 -32.74
C ALA A 22 7.95 9.39 -33.53
N GLU A 23 8.41 9.70 -34.74
CA GLU A 23 7.74 10.66 -35.63
C GLU A 23 6.34 10.20 -36.08
N ARG A 24 6.11 8.88 -36.22
CA ARG A 24 4.82 8.33 -36.67
C ARG A 24 3.78 8.18 -35.57
N ILE A 25 4.21 8.01 -34.32
CA ILE A 25 3.32 7.63 -33.21
C ILE A 25 2.86 8.87 -32.41
N GLY A 26 3.54 10.02 -32.59
CA GLY A 26 3.29 11.21 -31.75
C GLY A 26 3.87 11.04 -30.33
N PRO A 27 3.70 12.04 -29.45
CA PRO A 27 4.22 11.97 -28.08
C PRO A 27 3.69 10.72 -27.39
N GLN A 28 4.61 9.96 -26.80
CA GLN A 28 4.29 8.73 -26.09
C GLN A 28 3.22 9.05 -25.04
N PRO A 29 2.07 8.35 -25.01
CA PRO A 29 1.07 8.61 -23.98
C PRO A 29 1.75 8.50 -22.62
N VAL A 30 1.67 9.57 -21.83
CA VAL A 30 2.16 9.59 -20.45
C VAL A 30 1.48 8.41 -19.78
N ARG A 31 2.26 7.36 -19.48
CA ARG A 31 1.71 6.21 -18.77
C ARG A 31 1.09 6.77 -17.49
N PRO A 32 -0.18 6.45 -17.19
CA PRO A 32 -0.73 6.84 -15.91
C PRO A 32 0.21 6.29 -14.83
N PRO A 33 0.57 7.10 -13.81
CA PRO A 33 1.40 6.62 -12.72
C PRO A 33 0.75 5.35 -12.19
N ARG A 34 1.51 4.25 -12.10
CA ARG A 34 0.98 3.03 -11.51
C ARG A 34 0.46 3.38 -10.12
N PRO A 35 -0.72 2.86 -9.72
CA PRO A 35 -1.14 2.97 -8.33
C PRO A 35 0.01 2.46 -7.46
N ARG A 36 0.51 3.31 -6.57
CA ARG A 36 1.57 2.94 -5.65
C ARG A 36 0.91 2.33 -4.44
N THR A 37 0.99 1.01 -4.32
CA THR A 37 0.61 0.33 -3.08
C THR A 37 1.57 0.72 -1.96
N LEU A 38 1.13 0.64 -0.71
CA LEU A 38 1.98 0.89 0.46
C LEU A 38 3.28 0.08 0.39
N TYR A 39 3.18 -1.21 0.07
CA TYR A 39 4.33 -2.10 -0.12
C TYR A 39 5.34 -1.56 -1.14
N ALA A 40 4.88 -1.03 -2.28
CA ALA A 40 5.76 -0.49 -3.31
C ALA A 40 6.47 0.80 -2.86
N MET A 41 5.90 1.53 -1.90
CA MET A 41 6.49 2.76 -1.34
C MET A 41 7.53 2.48 -0.26
N ARG A 42 7.59 1.26 0.29
CA ARG A 42 8.53 0.85 1.34
C ARG A 42 8.50 1.84 2.53
N PRO A 43 7.39 1.89 3.27
CA PRO A 43 7.31 2.70 4.49
C PRO A 43 8.42 2.30 5.48
N PRO A 44 8.97 3.27 6.23
CA PRO A 44 9.97 3.01 7.24
C PRO A 44 9.30 2.50 8.51
N GLY A 45 10.05 1.73 9.29
CA GLY A 45 9.68 1.33 10.65
C GLY A 45 9.37 -0.15 10.80
N LEU A 46 9.44 -0.61 12.05
CA LEU A 46 9.37 -2.01 12.46
C LEU A 46 8.04 -2.67 12.05
N TYR A 47 6.94 -1.91 12.08
CA TYR A 47 5.61 -2.38 11.69
C TYR A 47 5.46 -2.73 10.20
N TYR A 48 6.47 -2.39 9.38
CA TYR A 48 6.47 -2.60 7.94
C TYR A 48 7.61 -3.51 7.45
N GLU A 49 8.29 -4.22 8.36
CA GLU A 49 9.33 -5.18 7.99
C GLU A 49 8.76 -6.49 7.47
N ASP A 50 7.58 -6.89 7.96
CA ASP A 50 6.89 -8.11 7.56
C ASP A 50 5.61 -7.83 6.78
N TRP A 51 5.41 -8.59 5.69
CA TRP A 51 4.30 -8.43 4.76
C TRP A 51 3.68 -9.78 4.46
N HIS A 52 2.44 -9.94 4.89
CA HIS A 52 1.69 -11.16 4.65
C HIS A 52 1.17 -11.19 3.22
N MET A 53 1.29 -12.36 2.59
CA MET A 53 0.84 -12.60 1.21
C MET A 53 -0.07 -13.83 1.17
N PRO A 54 -1.37 -13.69 1.50
CA PRO A 54 -2.31 -14.78 1.37
C PRO A 54 -2.31 -15.30 -0.08
N LYS A 55 -2.01 -16.58 -0.25
CA LYS A 55 -2.02 -17.22 -1.57
C LYS A 55 -3.32 -17.97 -1.74
N GLY A 56 -4.01 -17.69 -2.85
CA GLY A 56 -5.21 -18.41 -3.23
C GLY A 56 -6.40 -17.48 -3.41
N ASP A 57 -7.52 -18.15 -3.61
CA ASP A 57 -8.85 -17.60 -3.72
C ASP A 57 -9.47 -17.48 -2.33
N ASP A 58 -9.98 -16.29 -2.00
CA ASP A 58 -10.37 -15.92 -0.64
C ASP A 58 -11.56 -16.79 -0.15
N ASP A 59 -12.51 -17.07 -1.03
CA ASP A 59 -13.64 -17.97 -0.76
C ASP A 59 -13.20 -19.39 -0.42
N GLN A 60 -12.20 -19.91 -1.14
CA GLN A 60 -11.63 -21.24 -0.84
C GLN A 60 -10.88 -21.27 0.47
N ILE A 61 -10.18 -20.20 0.83
CA ILE A 61 -9.46 -20.08 2.10
C ILE A 61 -10.47 -20.09 3.25
N ILE A 62 -11.50 -19.24 3.19
CA ILE A 62 -12.54 -19.17 4.23
C ILE A 62 -13.27 -20.50 4.35
N ARG A 63 -13.66 -21.12 3.23
CA ARG A 63 -14.37 -22.41 3.28
C ARG A 63 -13.56 -23.48 3.99
N LYS A 64 -12.26 -23.61 3.68
CA LYS A 64 -11.38 -24.60 4.31
C LYS A 64 -11.24 -24.36 5.82
N ILE A 65 -11.08 -23.12 6.23
CA ILE A 65 -10.95 -22.79 7.66
C ILE A 65 -12.28 -23.02 8.38
N ALA A 66 -13.41 -22.69 7.76
CA ALA A 66 -14.72 -22.97 8.31
C ALA A 66 -15.00 -24.49 8.42
N GLU A 67 -14.52 -25.29 7.46
CA GLU A 67 -14.60 -26.76 7.50
C GLU A 67 -13.74 -27.35 8.63
N GLU A 68 -12.56 -26.78 8.90
CA GLU A 68 -11.61 -27.30 9.88
C GLU A 68 -11.89 -26.82 11.32
N PHE A 69 -12.15 -25.54 11.51
CA PHE A 69 -12.28 -24.90 12.82
C PHE A 69 -13.72 -24.51 13.17
N GLY A 70 -14.62 -24.51 12.19
CA GLY A 70 -15.99 -23.99 12.31
C GLY A 70 -16.09 -22.53 11.85
N PRO A 71 -17.24 -22.10 11.30
CA PRO A 71 -17.41 -20.79 10.66
C PRO A 71 -17.38 -19.59 11.61
N ASP A 72 -17.60 -19.81 12.91
CA ASP A 72 -17.64 -18.78 13.96
C ASP A 72 -16.44 -18.84 14.91
N SER A 73 -15.47 -19.73 14.62
CA SER A 73 -14.24 -19.86 15.36
C SER A 73 -13.41 -18.57 15.34
N GLY A 74 -12.52 -18.43 16.32
CA GLY A 74 -11.58 -17.30 16.35
C GLY A 74 -10.72 -17.29 15.08
N GLU A 75 -10.27 -18.47 14.65
CA GLU A 75 -9.46 -18.71 13.46
C GLU A 75 -10.18 -18.25 12.18
N ALA A 76 -11.47 -18.59 12.02
CA ALA A 76 -12.27 -18.15 10.87
C ALA A 76 -12.46 -16.63 10.86
N LYS A 77 -12.67 -16.00 12.03
CA LYS A 77 -12.79 -14.54 12.16
C LYS A 77 -11.46 -13.85 11.87
N THR A 78 -10.35 -14.35 12.40
CA THR A 78 -9.01 -13.82 12.12
C THR A 78 -8.67 -13.94 10.64
N MET A 79 -8.98 -15.06 9.98
CA MET A 79 -8.73 -15.15 8.55
C MET A 79 -9.59 -14.18 7.74
N ARG A 80 -10.88 -14.03 8.07
CA ARG A 80 -11.74 -13.02 7.42
C ARG A 80 -11.10 -11.63 7.51
N LEU A 81 -10.66 -11.22 8.71
CA LEU A 81 -9.98 -9.94 8.90
C LEU A 81 -8.71 -9.79 8.02
N ILE A 82 -7.88 -10.83 7.92
CA ILE A 82 -6.68 -10.82 7.05
C ILE A 82 -7.06 -10.64 5.58
N LEU A 83 -8.16 -11.24 5.14
CA LEU A 83 -8.66 -11.14 3.78
C LEU A 83 -9.32 -9.78 3.52
N ASP A 84 -10.05 -9.23 4.49
CA ASP A 84 -10.61 -7.87 4.40
C ASP A 84 -9.50 -6.83 4.22
N TYR A 85 -8.38 -6.97 4.94
CA TYR A 85 -7.21 -6.12 4.70
C TYR A 85 -6.64 -6.24 3.29
N ARG A 86 -6.74 -7.41 2.65
CA ARG A 86 -6.26 -7.62 1.28
C ARG A 86 -7.02 -6.75 0.29
N GLU A 87 -8.29 -6.44 0.56
CA GLU A 87 -9.10 -5.55 -0.27
C GLU A 87 -8.53 -4.12 -0.26
N VAL A 88 -8.02 -3.67 0.88
CA VAL A 88 -7.50 -2.31 1.07
C VAL A 88 -6.01 -2.17 0.70
N TYR A 89 -5.16 -3.09 1.17
CA TYR A 89 -3.71 -3.02 0.95
C TYR A 89 -3.25 -3.72 -0.33
N GLY A 90 -4.13 -4.51 -0.94
CA GLY A 90 -3.81 -5.37 -2.06
C GLY A 90 -3.06 -6.64 -1.63
N PRO A 91 -2.28 -7.28 -2.52
CA PRO A 91 -1.72 -8.62 -2.29
C PRO A 91 -0.60 -8.69 -1.23
N HIS A 92 -0.13 -7.56 -0.72
CA HIS A 92 0.89 -7.51 0.34
C HIS A 92 0.30 -6.71 1.49
N VAL A 93 -0.06 -7.40 2.56
CA VAL A 93 -0.73 -6.82 3.72
C VAL A 93 0.28 -6.61 4.86
N PRO A 94 0.43 -5.39 5.41
CA PRO A 94 1.30 -5.15 6.54
C PRO A 94 0.56 -5.48 7.84
N LEU A 95 0.41 -6.77 8.17
CA LEU A 95 -0.45 -7.21 9.28
C LEU A 95 -0.11 -6.53 10.61
N GLY A 96 1.18 -6.34 10.91
CA GLY A 96 1.60 -5.62 12.10
C GLY A 96 1.05 -4.20 12.14
N ALA A 97 1.28 -3.42 11.08
CA ALA A 97 0.77 -2.04 11.00
C ALA A 97 -0.75 -1.94 10.93
N ALA A 98 -1.41 -2.82 10.16
CA ALA A 98 -2.86 -2.82 10.00
C ALA A 98 -3.58 -3.21 11.30
N GLY A 99 -3.11 -4.25 11.99
CA GLY A 99 -3.65 -4.65 13.29
C GLY A 99 -3.37 -3.61 14.37
N HIS A 100 -2.21 -2.95 14.34
CA HIS A 100 -1.91 -1.87 15.28
C HIS A 100 -2.78 -0.62 15.02
N LEU A 101 -3.08 -0.32 13.75
CA LEU A 101 -4.05 0.71 13.42
C LEU A 101 -5.42 0.37 14.01
N ASP A 102 -5.92 -0.86 13.84
CA ASP A 102 -7.18 -1.28 14.47
C ASP A 102 -7.15 -1.14 15.99
N ALA A 103 -6.03 -1.51 16.65
CA ALA A 103 -5.88 -1.30 18.09
C ALA A 103 -5.97 0.19 18.46
N ILE A 104 -5.38 1.10 17.69
CA ILE A 104 -5.53 2.55 17.89
C ILE A 104 -6.99 2.98 17.74
N LEU A 105 -7.70 2.47 16.73
CA LEU A 105 -9.10 2.83 16.48
C LEU A 105 -10.05 2.29 17.54
N ASP A 106 -9.73 1.16 18.16
CA ASP A 106 -10.52 0.57 19.25
C ASP A 106 -10.30 1.28 20.59
N HIS A 107 -9.09 1.79 20.83
CA HIS A 107 -8.72 2.39 22.13
C HIS A 107 -8.77 3.92 22.15
N THR A 108 -9.05 4.56 21.01
CA THR A 108 -9.08 6.02 20.91
C THR A 108 -10.31 6.53 20.18
N GLU A 109 -10.67 7.79 20.42
CA GLU A 109 -11.80 8.42 19.75
C GLU A 109 -11.50 8.82 18.30
N LEU A 110 -10.36 8.43 17.72
CA LEU A 110 -9.93 8.89 16.40
C LEU A 110 -10.97 8.62 15.32
N ALA A 111 -11.55 7.41 15.28
CA ALA A 111 -12.62 7.09 14.34
C ALA A 111 -13.85 7.99 14.58
N ALA A 112 -14.26 8.16 15.84
CA ALA A 112 -15.39 9.02 16.21
C ALA A 112 -15.16 10.49 15.78
N THR A 113 -13.97 11.04 15.98
CA THR A 113 -13.62 12.41 15.55
C THR A 113 -13.69 12.62 14.03
N LEU A 114 -13.61 11.55 13.23
CA LEU A 114 -13.76 11.61 11.77
C LEU A 114 -15.19 11.39 11.32
N THR A 115 -15.99 10.62 12.07
CA THR A 115 -17.40 10.39 11.73
C THR A 115 -18.24 11.67 11.76
N GLU A 116 -18.05 12.54 12.74
CA GLU A 116 -18.87 13.75 12.90
C GLU A 116 -18.70 14.76 11.73
N PRO A 117 -17.49 15.09 11.26
CA PRO A 117 -17.31 15.94 10.09
C PRO A 117 -17.69 15.28 8.76
N LEU A 118 -17.52 13.97 8.64
CA LEU A 118 -17.79 13.22 7.39
C LEU A 118 -19.25 12.76 7.28
N GLY A 119 -20.00 12.77 8.37
CA GLY A 119 -21.37 12.27 8.43
C GLY A 119 -21.47 10.76 8.13
N CYS A 120 -20.39 10.00 8.32
CA CYS A 120 -20.34 8.58 8.02
C CYS A 120 -20.40 7.71 9.28
N PRO A 121 -20.88 6.45 9.18
CA PRO A 121 -20.78 5.46 10.24
C PRO A 121 -19.33 5.22 10.70
N PRO A 122 -19.11 4.72 11.94
CA PRO A 122 -17.78 4.37 12.44
C PRO A 122 -17.00 3.38 11.56
N ASP A 123 -17.70 2.41 10.95
CA ASP A 123 -17.07 1.40 10.09
C ASP A 123 -16.51 2.04 8.81
N ASP A 124 -17.25 2.98 8.20
CA ASP A 124 -16.79 3.75 7.04
C ASP A 124 -15.57 4.63 7.39
N ALA A 125 -15.53 5.19 8.61
CA ALA A 125 -14.38 5.94 9.10
C ALA A 125 -13.14 5.05 9.27
N ARG A 126 -13.32 3.81 9.77
CA ARG A 126 -12.26 2.79 9.85
C ARG A 126 -11.73 2.44 8.47
N GLU A 127 -12.60 2.14 7.51
CA GLU A 127 -12.20 1.84 6.13
C GLU A 127 -11.44 3.02 5.49
N THR A 128 -11.89 4.25 5.75
CA THR A 128 -11.22 5.47 5.28
C THR A 128 -9.81 5.59 5.87
N LEU A 129 -9.64 5.33 7.16
CA LEU A 129 -8.33 5.36 7.83
C LEU A 129 -7.38 4.28 7.29
N HIS A 130 -7.87 3.06 7.07
CA HIS A 130 -7.10 2.00 6.42
C HIS A 130 -6.73 2.38 4.98
N SER A 131 -7.62 3.05 4.25
CA SER A 131 -7.35 3.55 2.90
C SER A 131 -6.26 4.63 2.90
N LEU A 132 -6.31 5.58 3.84
CA LEU A 132 -5.26 6.59 4.02
C LEU A 132 -3.92 5.95 4.40
N HIS A 133 -3.95 4.92 5.25
CA HIS A 133 -2.77 4.14 5.61
C HIS A 133 -2.21 3.37 4.40
N ALA A 134 -3.04 2.70 3.61
CA ALA A 134 -2.64 2.00 2.38
C ALA A 134 -2.05 2.93 1.30
N GLN A 135 -2.43 4.21 1.32
CA GLN A 135 -1.86 5.26 0.47
C GLN A 135 -0.60 5.90 1.05
N GLY A 136 -0.18 5.50 2.25
CA GLY A 136 0.97 6.06 2.95
C GLY A 136 0.76 7.52 3.35
N LEU A 137 -0.49 7.93 3.58
CA LEU A 137 -0.82 9.25 4.15
C LEU A 137 -0.89 9.18 5.67
N LEU A 138 -1.19 8.00 6.21
CA LEU A 138 -1.02 7.66 7.62
C LEU A 138 0.03 6.55 7.73
N LEU A 139 0.89 6.61 8.75
CA LEU A 139 1.80 5.53 9.12
C LEU A 139 1.88 5.38 10.64
N VAL A 140 2.12 4.15 11.09
CA VAL A 140 2.47 3.81 12.46
C VAL A 140 3.99 3.94 12.61
N ALA A 141 4.44 4.78 13.54
CA ALA A 141 5.85 4.92 13.86
C ALA A 141 6.36 3.77 14.76
N ASP A 142 7.68 3.67 14.95
CA ASP A 142 8.29 2.60 15.75
C ASP A 142 7.87 2.61 17.23
N ASP A 143 7.46 3.78 17.75
CA ASP A 143 6.91 3.93 19.10
C ASP A 143 5.43 3.51 19.18
N GLY A 144 4.83 3.04 18.09
CA GLY A 144 3.43 2.64 17.99
C GLY A 144 2.47 3.82 17.78
N SER A 145 2.94 5.04 17.65
CA SER A 145 2.06 6.19 17.44
C SER A 145 1.65 6.37 15.98
N LEU A 146 0.46 6.94 15.74
CA LEU A 146 -0.05 7.20 14.41
C LEU A 146 0.32 8.62 13.93
N TRP A 147 0.85 8.72 12.73
CA TRP A 147 1.29 9.97 12.12
C TRP A 147 0.69 10.21 10.75
N THR A 148 0.40 11.47 10.43
CA THR A 148 0.24 11.93 9.06
C THR A 148 1.60 12.07 8.41
N THR A 149 1.72 11.54 7.19
CA THR A 149 2.97 11.51 6.45
C THR A 149 2.81 12.00 5.01
N ILE A 150 3.94 12.36 4.41
CA ILE A 150 4.05 12.64 2.98
C ILE A 150 4.88 11.51 2.35
N PRO A 151 4.26 10.66 1.50
CA PRO A 151 4.97 9.56 0.88
C PRO A 151 5.96 10.06 -0.19
N PRO A 152 7.04 9.30 -0.45
CA PRO A 152 8.10 9.69 -1.36
C PRO A 152 7.62 9.75 -2.81
N GLY A 153 8.09 10.74 -3.56
CA GLY A 153 7.76 10.93 -4.97
C GLY A 153 6.36 11.50 -5.21
N THR A 154 5.79 12.14 -4.20
CA THR A 154 4.67 13.07 -4.33
C THR A 154 5.19 14.49 -4.60
N PRO A 155 4.36 15.40 -5.15
CA PRO A 155 4.76 16.79 -5.37
C PRO A 155 5.16 17.53 -4.08
N LEU A 156 4.68 17.05 -2.93
CA LEU A 156 4.93 17.63 -1.61
C LEU A 156 6.18 17.06 -0.92
N SER A 157 6.83 16.01 -1.48
CA SER A 157 8.05 15.45 -0.90
C SER A 157 9.18 16.49 -0.87
N THR A 158 9.85 16.62 0.27
CA THR A 158 11.02 17.51 0.41
C THR A 158 12.18 17.09 -0.53
N PRO A 159 13.09 18.03 -0.87
CA PRO A 159 14.27 17.72 -1.66
C PRO A 159 15.14 16.68 -0.92
N GLY A 160 15.04 15.41 -1.33
CA GLY A 160 15.62 14.29 -0.59
C GLY A 160 14.89 12.95 -0.81
N LYS A 161 13.67 12.96 -1.36
CA LYS A 161 12.90 11.77 -1.81
C LYS A 161 12.60 10.73 -0.71
N GLY A 162 12.72 11.10 0.56
CA GLY A 162 12.37 10.24 1.70
C GLY A 162 10.92 10.44 2.16
N TRP A 163 10.51 9.61 3.12
CA TRP A 163 9.28 9.81 3.89
C TRP A 163 9.40 11.04 4.79
N SER A 164 8.29 11.75 4.99
CA SER A 164 8.24 12.87 5.94
C SER A 164 7.07 12.66 6.89
N PHE A 165 7.34 12.70 8.20
CA PHE A 165 6.36 12.65 9.27
C PHE A 165 5.99 14.08 9.63
N VAL A 166 4.73 14.46 9.43
CA VAL A 166 4.28 15.86 9.47
C VAL A 166 3.62 16.17 10.80
N GLU A 167 2.69 15.32 11.23
CA GLU A 167 1.85 15.57 12.39
C GLU A 167 1.53 14.25 13.10
N LYS A 168 1.76 14.21 14.41
CA LYS A 168 1.34 13.09 15.26
C LYS A 168 -0.16 13.21 15.51
N LYS A 169 -0.92 12.16 15.19
CA LYS A 169 -2.37 12.13 15.36
C LYS A 169 -2.77 11.54 16.70
N VAL A 170 -2.14 10.43 17.07
CA VAL A 170 -2.48 9.69 18.29
C VAL A 170 -1.22 9.04 18.84
N ASP A 171 -1.08 8.99 20.17
CA ASP A 171 -0.06 8.18 20.84
C ASP A 171 -0.32 6.67 20.64
N ALA A 172 0.67 5.85 20.96
CA ALA A 172 0.42 4.41 21.04
C ALA A 172 -0.61 4.12 22.15
N PRO A 173 -1.50 3.12 21.98
CA PRO A 173 -2.35 2.67 23.06
C PRO A 173 -1.48 2.24 24.24
N THR A 174 -1.76 2.77 25.43
CA THR A 174 -1.20 2.26 26.67
C THR A 174 -2.08 1.10 27.13
N ASP A 175 -1.51 -0.10 27.22
CA ASP A 175 -2.17 -1.29 27.78
C ASP A 175 -2.90 -1.00 29.11
#